data_AF-A0ABD3XG10-F1
#
_entry.id   AF-A0ABD3XG10-F1
#
_cell.length_a   1.000
_cell.length_b   1.000
_cell.length_c   1.000
_cell.angle_alpha   90.00
_cell.angle_beta   90.00
_cell.angle_gamma   90.00
#
_symmetry.space_group_name_H-M   'P 1'
#
loop_
_entity.id
_entity.type
_entity.pdbx_description
1 polymer ?
#
loop_
_entity_poly.entity_id
_entity_poly.type
_entity_poly.pdbx_seq_one_letter_code
_entity_poly.pdbx_strand_id
1 'polypeptide(L)'
;MKPHLFSRYVALWILSHEIHCALKVSAQVCNVFLVSGEYGVPNGSLTASSSLAPGHAPMYGRLNTSFVQGEHFGGWAPQSASNQFIQVQLNGLSSIQGVATQGRNVTNESQDEQFFFRVTKYEVAYSLDGLSWSTVMNPNMTAKAFQGNTDQNSIHVNWFPCIFEARYVRIHPTEWNIFPTLRFDIIGCPAFAANDSSDCGFENGICGWNQRNENETAVWKTLNGSNASSGQLPYRGHTCTNGK
;
A
#
# COMPACT_ATOMS: atom_id res chain seq x y z
N MET A 1 20.35 3.44 6.49
CA MET A 1 19.61 3.34 5.21
C MET A 1 19.69 1.89 4.75
N LYS A 2 18.56 1.22 4.49
CA LYS A 2 18.57 -0.13 3.88
C LYS A 2 18.68 0.02 2.36
N PRO A 3 19.58 -0.69 1.67
CA PRO A 3 19.71 -0.60 0.21
C PRO A 3 18.52 -1.28 -0.48
N HIS A 4 18.05 -0.69 -1.58
CA HIS A 4 17.04 -1.27 -2.47
C HIS A 4 17.71 -1.72 -3.78
N LEU A 5 17.35 -2.90 -4.30
CA LEU A 5 17.89 -3.47 -5.53
C LEU A 5 16.84 -3.35 -6.65
N PHE A 6 17.20 -2.72 -7.78
CA PHE A 6 16.36 -2.67 -8.98
C PHE A 6 17.03 -3.51 -10.07
N SER A 7 16.46 -4.68 -10.38
CA SER A 7 16.98 -5.55 -11.45
C SER A 7 15.87 -6.41 -12.06
N ARG A 8 16.02 -6.76 -13.34
CA ARG A 8 15.18 -7.76 -14.02
C ARG A 8 15.50 -9.19 -13.57
N TYR A 9 16.72 -9.42 -13.12
CA TYR A 9 17.19 -10.71 -12.63
C TYR A 9 18.01 -10.53 -11.35
N VAL A 10 17.72 -11.31 -10.32
CA VAL A 10 18.48 -11.31 -9.07
C VAL A 10 19.11 -12.69 -8.92
N ALA A 11 20.45 -12.73 -8.92
CA ALA A 11 21.20 -13.94 -8.60
C ALA A 11 21.59 -13.89 -7.12
N LEU A 12 21.27 -14.96 -6.39
CA LEU A 12 21.63 -15.12 -4.98
C LEU A 12 22.69 -16.21 -4.88
N TRP A 13 23.85 -15.84 -4.34
CA TRP A 13 24.96 -16.76 -4.09
C TRP A 13 25.02 -17.02 -2.59
N ILE A 14 24.76 -18.27 -2.18
CA ILE A 14 24.86 -18.67 -0.78
C ILE A 14 26.32 -19.02 -0.50
N LEU A 15 27.02 -18.13 0.21
CA LEU A 15 28.38 -18.37 0.67
C LEU A 15 28.33 -18.90 2.11
N SER A 16 28.03 -20.19 2.26
CA SER A 16 28.04 -20.86 3.57
C SER A 16 29.07 -21.97 3.61
N HIS A 17 29.75 -22.11 4.75
CA HIS A 17 30.62 -23.24 5.07
C HIS A 17 29.87 -24.34 5.85
N GLU A 18 28.59 -24.13 6.16
CA GLU A 18 27.72 -25.12 6.79
C GLU A 18 26.85 -25.84 5.76
N ILE A 19 26.68 -27.15 5.96
CA ILE A 19 26.02 -28.07 5.04
C ILE A 19 24.47 -27.93 5.06
N HIS A 20 23.92 -26.96 5.81
CA HIS A 20 22.48 -26.81 6.06
C HIS A 20 21.96 -25.37 5.92
N CYS A 21 22.30 -24.66 4.85
CA CYS A 21 21.69 -23.35 4.58
C CYS A 21 20.52 -23.47 3.59
N ALA A 22 19.31 -23.19 4.07
CA ALA A 22 18.15 -22.93 3.21
C ALA A 22 17.90 -21.42 3.16
N LEU A 23 17.82 -20.86 1.95
CA LEU A 23 17.46 -19.47 1.71
C LEU A 23 16.02 -19.39 1.19
N LYS A 24 15.12 -18.75 1.94
CA LYS A 24 13.77 -18.40 1.46
C LYS A 24 13.82 -17.01 0.83
N VAL A 25 13.41 -16.91 -0.42
CA VAL A 25 13.32 -15.65 -1.17
C VAL A 25 11.85 -15.38 -1.45
N SER A 26 11.36 -14.18 -1.15
CA SER A 26 10.01 -13.74 -1.54
C SER A 26 10.15 -12.62 -2.55
N ALA A 27 9.51 -12.77 -3.71
CA ALA A 27 9.34 -11.69 -4.68
C ALA A 27 8.01 -10.98 -4.39
N GLN A 28 8.01 -9.65 -4.44
CA GLN A 28 6.82 -8.85 -4.19
C GLN A 28 6.44 -8.08 -5.45
N VAL A 29 5.15 -8.12 -5.79
CA VAL A 29 4.58 -7.25 -6.81
C VAL A 29 4.57 -5.84 -6.23
N CYS A 30 5.29 -4.93 -6.87
CA CYS A 30 5.51 -3.55 -6.44
C CYS A 30 5.07 -2.58 -7.53
N ASN A 31 5.02 -1.29 -7.21
CA ASN A 31 4.51 -0.22 -8.09
C ASN A 31 3.02 -0.41 -8.46
N VAL A 32 2.24 -0.95 -7.53
CA VAL A 32 0.79 -1.16 -7.70
C VAL A 32 0.00 -0.10 -6.93
N PHE A 33 -1.26 0.10 -7.34
CA PHE A 33 -2.23 0.94 -6.64
C PHE A 33 -2.77 0.20 -5.41
N LEU A 34 -2.53 0.75 -4.22
CA LEU A 34 -2.86 0.15 -2.93
C LEU A 34 -4.28 0.52 -2.44
N VAL A 35 -4.96 1.46 -3.08
CA VAL A 35 -6.30 1.91 -2.68
C VAL A 35 -7.36 1.31 -3.58
N SER A 36 -7.23 1.47 -4.90
CA SER A 36 -8.25 1.13 -5.90
C SER A 36 -7.86 -0.06 -6.79
N GLY A 37 -6.64 -0.58 -6.65
CA GLY A 37 -6.15 -1.75 -7.40
C GLY A 37 -6.59 -3.09 -6.80
N GLU A 38 -5.94 -4.17 -7.26
CA GLU A 38 -6.19 -5.55 -6.80
C GLU A 38 -6.02 -5.71 -5.28
N TYR A 39 -5.04 -5.02 -4.69
CA TYR A 39 -4.79 -4.98 -3.25
C TYR A 39 -5.51 -3.83 -2.54
N GLY A 40 -6.59 -3.34 -3.16
CA GLY A 40 -7.35 -2.19 -2.69
C GLY A 40 -7.90 -2.36 -1.28
N VAL A 41 -8.19 -1.22 -0.65
CA VAL A 41 -8.75 -1.18 0.70
C VAL A 41 -10.28 -1.11 0.64
N PRO A 42 -11.02 -1.58 1.66
CA PRO A 42 -12.46 -1.36 1.74
C PRO A 42 -12.80 0.12 1.96
N ASN A 43 -14.05 0.53 1.70
CA ASN A 43 -14.47 1.94 1.82
C ASN A 43 -14.29 2.52 3.23
N GLY A 44 -14.48 1.70 4.26
CA GLY A 44 -14.29 2.13 5.66
C GLY A 44 -12.84 2.49 6.01
N SER A 45 -11.87 2.06 5.19
CA SER A 45 -10.47 2.42 5.36
C SER A 45 -10.13 3.82 4.82
N LEU A 46 -11.03 4.45 4.06
CA LEU A 46 -10.90 5.81 3.57
C LEU A 46 -11.64 6.76 4.51
N THR A 47 -10.91 7.66 5.13
CA THR A 47 -11.44 8.70 6.04
C THR A 47 -10.91 10.06 5.63
N ALA A 48 -11.45 11.13 6.20
CA ALA A 48 -10.97 12.49 5.95
C ALA A 48 -11.19 13.36 7.17
N SER A 49 -10.59 14.55 7.16
CA SER A 49 -10.88 15.59 8.15
C SER A 49 -12.34 16.03 8.12
N SER A 50 -12.94 16.10 6.93
CA SER A 50 -14.34 16.46 6.73
C SER A 50 -14.82 16.05 5.33
N SER A 51 -16.11 16.24 5.03
CA SER A 51 -16.67 16.06 3.70
C SER A 51 -17.74 17.12 3.43
N LEU A 52 -17.73 17.71 2.24
CA LEU A 52 -18.63 18.80 1.85
C LEU A 52 -20.11 18.37 1.87
N ALA A 53 -20.36 17.15 1.42
CA ALA A 53 -21.67 16.52 1.36
C ALA A 53 -21.49 15.00 1.33
N PRO A 54 -22.56 14.21 1.55
CA PRO A 54 -22.49 12.75 1.44
C PRO A 54 -21.91 12.26 0.10
N GLY A 55 -22.25 12.90 -1.02
CA GLY A 55 -21.71 12.59 -2.35
C GLY A 55 -20.23 12.99 -2.57
N HIS A 56 -19.60 13.62 -1.59
CA HIS A 56 -18.17 13.97 -1.53
C HIS A 56 -17.43 13.20 -0.43
N ALA A 57 -18.02 12.12 0.09
CA ALA A 57 -17.38 11.26 1.09
C ALA A 57 -16.01 10.73 0.63
N PRO A 58 -15.12 10.36 1.57
CA PRO A 58 -13.73 9.98 1.27
C PRO A 58 -13.60 8.80 0.30
N MET A 59 -14.56 7.87 0.32
CA MET A 59 -14.58 6.72 -0.59
C MET A 59 -14.71 7.11 -2.08
N TYR A 60 -15.27 8.28 -2.39
CA TYR A 60 -15.34 8.81 -3.75
C TYR A 60 -14.03 9.51 -4.18
N GLY A 61 -13.06 9.61 -3.27
CA GLY A 61 -11.70 10.03 -3.56
C GLY A 61 -10.85 8.93 -4.18
N ARG A 62 -11.39 7.78 -4.59
CA ARG A 62 -10.62 6.76 -5.33
C ARG A 62 -10.32 7.23 -6.75
N LEU A 63 -9.16 6.85 -7.29
CA LEU A 63 -8.85 7.08 -8.71
C LEU A 63 -9.95 6.53 -9.62
N ASN A 64 -10.15 7.20 -10.74
CA ASN A 64 -11.13 6.89 -11.77
C ASN A 64 -12.60 6.86 -11.30
N THR A 65 -12.90 7.31 -10.08
CA THR A 65 -14.29 7.52 -9.64
C THR A 65 -14.96 8.51 -10.59
N SER A 66 -16.05 8.10 -11.24
CA SER A 66 -16.82 8.94 -12.16
C SER A 66 -17.91 9.73 -11.43
N PHE A 67 -18.43 10.77 -12.04
CA PHE A 67 -19.66 11.42 -11.58
C PHE A 67 -20.87 10.52 -11.80
N VAL A 68 -21.76 10.41 -10.79
CA VAL A 68 -23.05 9.71 -10.91
C VAL A 68 -24.14 10.61 -10.32
N GLN A 69 -25.06 11.04 -11.17
CA GLN A 69 -26.12 11.96 -10.79
C GLN A 69 -26.99 11.36 -9.68
N GLY A 70 -27.19 12.13 -8.60
CA GLY A 70 -28.00 11.68 -7.45
C GLY A 70 -27.25 10.82 -6.43
N GLU A 71 -26.02 10.38 -6.73
CA GLU A 71 -25.23 9.53 -5.85
C GLU A 71 -23.94 10.21 -5.38
N HIS A 72 -23.04 10.55 -6.32
CA HIS A 72 -21.74 11.11 -5.98
C HIS A 72 -21.15 12.02 -7.05
N PHE A 73 -20.29 12.92 -6.57
CA PHE A 73 -19.83 14.07 -7.33
C PHE A 73 -18.48 13.88 -8.04
N GLY A 74 -18.01 12.64 -8.15
CA GLY A 74 -16.79 12.28 -8.90
C GLY A 74 -15.48 12.68 -8.23
N GLY A 75 -15.48 12.78 -6.89
CA GLY A 75 -14.28 13.09 -6.10
C GLY A 75 -14.61 13.42 -4.64
N TRP A 76 -13.64 13.24 -3.74
CA TRP A 76 -13.75 13.74 -2.38
C TRP A 76 -13.51 15.25 -2.35
N ALA A 77 -14.33 15.96 -1.57
CA ALA A 77 -14.14 17.37 -1.24
C ALA A 77 -14.43 17.60 0.24
N PRO A 78 -13.61 18.37 0.96
CA PRO A 78 -13.82 18.68 2.37
C PRO A 78 -14.90 19.76 2.60
N GLN A 79 -15.36 19.93 3.83
CA GLN A 79 -16.36 20.93 4.19
C GLN A 79 -15.82 22.38 4.16
N SER A 80 -14.52 22.56 4.40
CA SER A 80 -13.83 23.85 4.27
C SER A 80 -12.54 23.66 3.48
N ALA A 81 -11.96 24.72 2.94
CA ALA A 81 -10.87 24.58 1.98
C ALA A 81 -9.50 24.32 2.63
N SER A 82 -9.22 24.99 3.75
CA SER A 82 -7.89 24.96 4.39
C SER A 82 -7.77 23.94 5.52
N ASN A 83 -6.54 23.47 5.77
CA ASN A 83 -6.19 22.54 6.84
C ASN A 83 -6.99 21.24 6.82
N GLN A 84 -7.19 20.69 5.62
CA GLN A 84 -7.93 19.45 5.41
C GLN A 84 -7.00 18.32 5.00
N PHE A 85 -7.48 17.09 5.15
CA PHE A 85 -6.83 15.92 4.61
C PHE A 85 -7.83 14.85 4.22
N ILE A 86 -7.44 14.06 3.24
CA ILE A 86 -7.99 12.72 3.01
C ILE A 86 -6.96 11.69 3.45
N GLN A 87 -7.41 10.60 4.06
CA GLN A 87 -6.60 9.58 4.67
C GLN A 87 -7.01 8.20 4.17
N VAL A 88 -6.02 7.32 4.01
CA VAL A 88 -6.24 5.89 3.85
C VAL A 88 -5.53 5.10 4.93
N GLN A 89 -6.22 4.10 5.49
CA GLN A 89 -5.63 2.98 6.23
C GLN A 89 -5.39 1.81 5.28
N LEU A 90 -4.14 1.43 5.07
CA LEU A 90 -3.76 0.32 4.20
C LEU A 90 -4.04 -1.02 4.89
N ASN A 91 -4.18 -2.09 4.10
CA ASN A 91 -4.45 -3.45 4.58
C ASN A 91 -3.35 -4.00 5.51
N GLY A 92 -2.15 -3.42 5.49
CA GLY A 92 -1.07 -3.71 6.43
C GLY A 92 0.12 -2.77 6.25
N LEU A 93 1.24 -3.10 6.90
CA LEU A 93 2.50 -2.35 6.77
C LEU A 93 3.06 -2.48 5.34
N SER A 94 2.93 -1.42 4.55
CA SER A 94 3.24 -1.42 3.12
C SER A 94 4.41 -0.49 2.83
N SER A 95 5.21 -0.80 1.80
CA SER A 95 6.26 0.10 1.31
C SER A 95 5.65 1.10 0.34
N ILE A 96 5.77 2.40 0.64
CA ILE A 96 5.15 3.48 -0.10
C ILE A 96 6.19 4.16 -0.97
N GLN A 97 5.88 4.31 -2.26
CA GLN A 97 6.81 4.77 -3.29
C GLN A 97 6.33 6.07 -3.93
N GLY A 98 5.03 6.30 -3.98
CA GLY A 98 4.47 7.51 -4.56
C GLY A 98 2.97 7.62 -4.38
N VAL A 99 2.40 8.60 -5.05
CA VAL A 99 0.98 8.89 -5.05
C VAL A 99 0.55 9.25 -6.46
N ALA A 100 -0.64 8.78 -6.83
CA ALA A 100 -1.31 9.14 -8.06
C ALA A 100 -2.54 9.97 -7.71
N THR A 101 -2.79 11.04 -8.46
CA THR A 101 -3.87 12.00 -8.19
C THR A 101 -4.64 12.35 -9.45
N GLN A 102 -5.92 12.69 -9.30
CA GLN A 102 -6.83 13.19 -10.34
C GLN A 102 -7.70 14.31 -9.75
N GLY A 103 -8.12 15.25 -10.60
CA GLY A 103 -9.13 16.25 -10.25
C GLY A 103 -10.53 15.63 -10.14
N ARG A 104 -11.56 16.46 -9.96
CA ARG A 104 -12.96 16.02 -9.96
C ARG A 104 -13.38 15.57 -11.35
N ASN A 105 -14.02 14.39 -11.46
CA ASN A 105 -14.71 14.03 -12.69
C ASN A 105 -16.13 14.61 -12.70
N VAL A 106 -16.50 15.34 -13.75
CA VAL A 106 -17.86 15.82 -13.98
C VAL A 106 -18.19 15.73 -15.46
N THR A 107 -19.42 15.32 -15.80
CA THR A 107 -19.84 15.11 -17.19
C THR A 107 -20.20 16.40 -17.93
N ASN A 108 -20.60 17.45 -17.20
CA ASN A 108 -21.13 18.69 -17.74
C ASN A 108 -20.34 19.94 -17.29
N GLU A 109 -19.11 19.78 -16.80
CA GLU A 109 -18.26 20.94 -16.48
C GLU A 109 -17.76 21.62 -17.76
N SER A 110 -17.60 22.94 -17.70
CA SER A 110 -16.94 23.73 -18.75
C SER A 110 -15.62 23.08 -19.14
N GLN A 111 -15.25 23.08 -20.42
CA GLN A 111 -13.92 22.64 -20.87
C GLN A 111 -12.82 23.67 -20.57
N ASP A 112 -13.20 24.84 -20.04
CA ASP A 112 -12.27 25.88 -19.63
C ASP A 112 -11.67 25.54 -18.26
N GLU A 113 -10.34 25.43 -18.24
CA GLU A 113 -9.55 24.99 -17.10
C GLU A 113 -9.78 25.81 -15.83
N GLN A 114 -10.21 27.07 -15.96
CA GLN A 114 -10.50 27.94 -14.82
C GLN A 114 -11.67 27.41 -13.96
N PHE A 115 -12.53 26.54 -14.52
CA PHE A 115 -13.69 25.99 -13.84
C PHE A 115 -13.50 24.60 -13.23
N PHE A 116 -12.32 23.98 -13.36
CA PHE A 116 -12.12 22.63 -12.84
C PHE A 116 -11.89 22.63 -11.33
N PHE A 117 -12.64 21.81 -10.60
CA PHE A 117 -12.40 21.57 -9.18
C PHE A 117 -11.24 20.58 -9.01
N ARG A 118 -10.07 21.07 -8.59
CA ARG A 118 -8.86 20.24 -8.47
C ARG A 118 -7.87 20.77 -7.45
N VAL A 119 -7.10 19.88 -6.85
CA VAL A 119 -5.93 20.21 -6.04
C VAL A 119 -4.73 20.45 -6.97
N THR A 120 -4.07 21.60 -6.84
CA THR A 120 -2.91 21.99 -7.66
C THR A 120 -1.59 21.86 -6.92
N LYS A 121 -1.60 21.88 -5.58
CA LYS A 121 -0.48 21.45 -4.75
C LYS A 121 -0.94 20.75 -3.49
N TYR A 122 -0.13 19.83 -3.00
CA TYR A 122 -0.41 19.11 -1.77
C TYR A 122 0.87 18.65 -1.08
N GLU A 123 0.73 18.31 0.20
CA GLU A 123 1.75 17.62 0.98
C GLU A 123 1.25 16.23 1.37
N VAL A 124 2.19 15.33 1.68
CA VAL A 124 1.88 13.97 2.11
C VAL A 124 2.43 13.73 3.50
N ALA A 125 1.57 13.22 4.38
CA ALA A 125 1.97 12.72 5.69
C ALA A 125 1.69 11.22 5.79
N TYR A 126 2.48 10.52 6.59
CA TYR A 126 2.37 9.08 6.77
C TYR A 126 2.55 8.69 8.23
N SER A 127 2.02 7.53 8.59
CA SER A 127 2.05 7.03 9.97
C SER A 127 2.02 5.51 10.02
N LEU A 128 2.58 4.97 11.10
CA LEU A 128 2.53 3.55 11.45
C LEU A 128 1.34 3.22 12.36
N ASP A 129 0.89 4.16 13.18
CA ASP A 129 -0.11 3.96 14.24
C ASP A 129 -1.40 4.79 14.03
N GLY A 130 -1.39 5.76 13.12
CA GLY A 130 -2.49 6.70 12.86
C GLY A 130 -2.56 7.87 13.86
N LEU A 131 -1.66 7.91 14.84
CA LEU A 131 -1.61 8.92 15.90
C LEU A 131 -0.42 9.87 15.70
N SER A 132 0.75 9.31 15.43
CA SER A 132 2.00 10.04 15.23
C SER A 132 2.29 10.14 13.74
N TRP A 133 2.39 11.36 13.21
CA TRP A 133 2.49 11.61 11.77
C TRP A 133 3.85 12.18 11.41
N SER A 134 4.42 11.68 10.32
CA SER A 134 5.63 12.21 9.69
C SER A 134 5.28 12.77 8.32
N THR A 135 5.86 13.91 7.96
CA THR A 135 5.68 14.52 6.63
C THR A 135 6.75 14.04 5.67
N VAL A 136 6.40 13.83 4.40
CA VAL A 136 7.40 13.57 3.36
C VAL A 136 8.23 14.82 3.13
N MET A 137 9.55 14.69 3.28
CA MET A 137 10.48 15.82 3.19
C MET A 137 11.28 15.78 1.88
N ASN A 138 11.71 16.96 1.43
CA ASN A 138 12.79 17.12 0.46
C ASN A 138 14.15 16.70 1.08
N PRO A 139 15.20 16.46 0.27
CA PRO A 139 16.54 16.19 0.76
C PRO A 139 17.13 17.29 1.69
N ASN A 140 16.66 18.53 1.56
CA ASN A 140 17.04 19.66 2.41
C ASN A 140 16.19 19.78 3.71
N MET A 141 15.43 18.74 4.07
CA MET A 141 14.60 18.63 5.28
C MET A 141 13.43 19.62 5.37
N THR A 142 12.97 20.18 4.24
CA THR A 142 11.71 20.93 4.19
C THR A 142 10.55 20.06 3.73
N ALA A 143 9.32 20.37 4.14
CA ALA A 143 8.13 19.67 3.67
C ALA A 143 8.07 19.65 2.14
N LYS A 144 7.80 18.47 1.57
CA LYS A 144 7.72 18.30 0.12
C LYS A 144 6.35 18.77 -0.37
N ALA A 145 6.32 19.94 -1.00
CA ALA A 145 5.20 20.37 -1.82
C ALA A 145 5.21 19.61 -3.15
N PHE A 146 4.20 18.77 -3.38
CA PHE A 146 3.98 18.05 -4.64
C PHE A 146 3.09 18.88 -5.56
N GLN A 147 3.39 18.84 -6.86
CA GLN A 147 2.51 19.41 -7.87
C GLN A 147 1.31 18.50 -8.06
N GLY A 148 0.13 19.07 -8.08
CA GLY A 148 -1.14 18.38 -8.26
C GLY A 148 -1.58 18.34 -9.72
N ASN A 149 -2.90 18.33 -9.91
CA ASN A 149 -3.51 18.14 -11.22
C ASN A 149 -3.63 19.44 -12.01
N THR A 150 -3.44 19.34 -13.32
CA THR A 150 -3.69 20.42 -14.29
C THR A 150 -5.08 20.32 -14.92
N ASP A 151 -5.69 19.14 -14.89
CA ASP A 151 -7.01 18.89 -15.47
C ASP A 151 -7.87 18.01 -14.54
N GLN A 152 -9.05 17.62 -15.02
CA GLN A 152 -10.00 16.81 -14.27
C GLN A 152 -9.61 15.32 -14.19
N ASN A 153 -9.07 14.72 -15.26
CA ASN A 153 -9.10 13.28 -15.49
C ASN A 153 -7.75 12.62 -15.75
N SER A 154 -6.72 13.36 -16.13
CA SER A 154 -5.37 12.83 -16.29
C SER A 154 -4.81 12.43 -14.93
N ILE A 155 -4.30 11.21 -14.85
CA ILE A 155 -3.61 10.72 -13.65
C ILE A 155 -2.25 11.40 -13.58
N HIS A 156 -2.03 12.20 -12.54
CA HIS A 156 -0.74 12.80 -12.24
C HIS A 156 -0.05 11.99 -11.15
N VAL A 157 1.11 11.41 -11.48
CA VAL A 157 1.91 10.57 -10.58
C VAL A 157 3.09 11.36 -10.03
N ASN A 158 3.22 11.37 -8.70
CA ASN A 158 4.38 11.89 -8.00
C ASN A 158 5.08 10.76 -7.23
N TRP A 159 6.34 10.52 -7.57
CA TRP A 159 7.22 9.61 -6.82
C TRP A 159 7.84 10.33 -5.63
N PHE A 160 7.97 9.63 -4.51
CA PHE A 160 8.58 10.17 -3.31
C PHE A 160 10.11 10.14 -3.41
N PRO A 161 10.82 11.13 -2.82
CA PRO A 161 12.28 11.15 -2.83
C PRO A 161 12.92 9.90 -2.23
N CYS A 162 12.24 9.30 -1.24
CA CYS A 162 12.63 8.06 -0.58
C CYS A 162 11.39 7.18 -0.39
N ILE A 163 11.59 5.87 -0.50
CA ILE A 163 10.58 4.86 -0.12
C ILE A 163 10.54 4.77 1.41
N PHE A 164 9.34 4.65 1.99
CA PHE A 164 9.13 4.50 3.43
C PHE A 164 8.04 3.49 3.73
N GLU A 165 7.98 2.98 4.96
CA GLU A 165 6.94 2.06 5.40
C GLU A 165 5.82 2.82 6.12
N ALA A 166 4.56 2.52 5.80
CA ALA A 166 3.40 3.13 6.43
C ALA A 166 2.20 2.18 6.50
N ARG A 167 1.32 2.41 7.47
CA ARG A 167 -0.03 1.84 7.53
C ARG A 167 -1.10 2.88 7.20
N TYR A 168 -0.78 4.15 7.40
CA TYR A 168 -1.68 5.26 7.11
C TYR A 168 -0.97 6.29 6.26
N VAL A 169 -1.68 6.84 5.28
CA VAL A 169 -1.20 7.93 4.43
C VAL A 169 -2.27 9.01 4.37
N ARG A 170 -1.86 10.27 4.52
CA ARG A 170 -2.68 11.47 4.38
C ARG A 170 -2.19 12.30 3.22
N ILE A 171 -3.13 12.81 2.44
CA ILE A 171 -2.89 13.88 1.45
C ILE A 171 -3.51 15.16 2.01
N HIS A 172 -2.68 16.19 2.13
CA HIS A 172 -3.05 17.52 2.60
C HIS A 172 -3.06 18.49 1.41
N PRO A 173 -4.23 18.85 0.85
CA PRO A 173 -4.30 19.91 -0.15
C PRO A 173 -3.77 21.23 0.41
N THR A 174 -2.83 21.87 -0.31
CA THR A 174 -2.24 23.16 0.09
C THR A 174 -2.58 24.28 -0.88
N GLU A 175 -2.77 23.96 -2.17
CA GLU A 175 -3.31 24.88 -3.19
C GLU A 175 -4.31 24.13 -4.07
N TRP A 176 -5.31 24.85 -4.59
CA TRP A 176 -6.38 24.28 -5.41
C TRP A 176 -6.95 25.33 -6.38
N ASN A 177 -7.61 24.84 -7.43
CA ASN A 177 -8.46 25.64 -8.29
C ASN A 177 -9.92 25.51 -7.86
N ILE A 178 -10.60 26.65 -7.68
CA ILE A 178 -11.96 26.80 -7.13
C ILE A 178 -12.15 26.24 -5.72
N PHE A 179 -11.99 24.93 -5.53
CA PHE A 179 -12.16 24.26 -4.25
C PHE A 179 -11.40 22.93 -4.23
N PRO A 180 -10.77 22.51 -3.10
CA PRO A 180 -9.96 21.31 -3.05
C PRO A 180 -10.82 20.07 -3.28
N THR A 181 -10.69 19.47 -4.45
CA THR A 181 -11.37 18.22 -4.80
C THR A 181 -10.36 17.26 -5.39
N LEU A 182 -10.34 16.02 -4.92
CA LEU A 182 -9.29 15.06 -5.24
C LEU A 182 -9.83 13.65 -5.40
N ARG A 183 -9.27 12.95 -6.37
CA ARG A 183 -9.21 11.49 -6.43
C ARG A 183 -7.75 11.05 -6.34
N PHE A 184 -7.45 9.97 -5.65
CA PHE A 184 -6.08 9.55 -5.39
C PHE A 184 -5.94 8.04 -5.25
N ASP A 185 -4.70 7.60 -5.37
CA ASP A 185 -4.25 6.27 -5.01
C ASP A 185 -2.81 6.33 -4.50
N ILE A 186 -2.44 5.35 -3.68
CA ILE A 186 -1.09 5.23 -3.13
C ILE A 186 -0.35 4.17 -3.93
N ILE A 187 0.82 4.52 -4.44
CA ILE A 187 1.67 3.60 -5.21
C ILE A 187 2.68 2.98 -4.27
N GLY A 188 2.75 1.65 -4.27
CA GLY A 188 3.70 0.95 -3.42
C GLY A 188 3.72 -0.55 -3.61
N CYS A 189 4.26 -1.23 -2.60
CA CYS A 189 4.24 -2.67 -2.46
C CYS A 189 3.32 -3.02 -1.27
N PRO A 190 2.26 -3.81 -1.50
CA PRO A 190 1.25 -4.10 -0.47
C PRO A 190 1.85 -4.94 0.64
N ALA A 191 1.44 -4.72 1.88
CA ALA A 191 1.75 -5.67 2.95
C ALA A 191 1.32 -7.07 2.54
N PHE A 192 2.23 -8.05 2.55
CA PHE A 192 1.81 -9.43 2.48
C PHE A 192 0.99 -9.71 3.73
N ALA A 193 -0.31 -9.92 3.54
CA ALA A 193 -1.11 -10.52 4.58
C ALA A 193 -0.52 -11.92 4.82
N ALA A 194 0.14 -12.13 5.95
CA ALA A 194 0.37 -13.46 6.49
C ALA A 194 -0.95 -14.11 6.97
N ASN A 195 -2.08 -13.76 6.34
CA ASN A 195 -3.44 -14.12 6.69
C ASN A 195 -4.14 -14.83 5.53
N ASP A 196 -3.39 -15.60 4.74
CA ASP A 196 -3.97 -16.83 4.22
C ASP A 196 -3.31 -17.99 4.96
N SER A 197 -3.85 -18.28 6.16
CA SER A 197 -3.51 -19.50 6.90
C SER A 197 -4.25 -20.73 6.35
N SER A 198 -4.89 -20.64 5.17
CA SER A 198 -5.56 -21.77 4.51
C SER A 198 -4.80 -22.34 3.32
N ASP A 199 -3.70 -21.69 2.88
CA ASP A 199 -2.78 -22.26 1.89
C ASP A 199 -1.33 -22.28 2.40
N CYS A 200 -1.12 -23.09 3.44
CA CYS A 200 0.17 -23.30 4.08
C CYS A 200 0.84 -24.56 3.49
N GLY A 201 1.78 -24.40 2.56
CA GLY A 201 2.56 -25.49 1.99
C GLY A 201 4.01 -25.09 1.67
N PHE A 202 4.90 -26.07 1.51
CA PHE A 202 6.30 -25.86 1.11
C PHE A 202 6.42 -25.05 -0.19
N GLU A 203 5.42 -25.17 -1.08
CA GLU A 203 5.35 -24.48 -2.36
C GLU A 203 4.79 -23.04 -2.26
N ASN A 204 3.97 -22.73 -1.25
CA ASN A 204 3.21 -21.45 -1.19
C ASN A 204 3.53 -20.55 0.02
N GLY A 205 4.46 -20.96 0.89
CA GLY A 205 5.10 -20.07 1.84
C GLY A 205 4.80 -20.37 3.31
N ILE A 206 5.88 -20.37 4.09
CA ILE A 206 5.84 -20.56 5.54
C ILE A 206 5.34 -19.26 6.23
N CYS A 207 4.21 -19.29 6.94
CA CYS A 207 3.70 -18.21 7.80
C CYS A 207 3.63 -18.66 9.29
N GLY A 208 3.81 -17.71 10.23
CA GLY A 208 3.46 -17.91 11.65
C GLY A 208 4.51 -18.40 12.65
N TRP A 209 5.81 -18.37 12.37
CA TRP A 209 6.82 -18.81 13.35
C TRP A 209 7.28 -17.70 14.29
N ASN A 210 7.02 -17.87 15.58
CA ASN A 210 7.79 -17.22 16.63
C ASN A 210 8.68 -18.28 17.30
N GLN A 211 9.96 -17.93 17.49
CA GLN A 211 10.91 -18.74 18.26
C GLN A 211 10.43 -18.80 19.70
N ARG A 212 10.04 -19.99 20.18
CA ARG A 212 9.40 -20.10 21.49
C ARG A 212 10.39 -20.05 22.65
N ASN A 213 11.67 -20.40 22.45
CA ASN A 213 12.79 -20.23 23.38
C ASN A 213 14.15 -20.49 22.66
N GLU A 214 15.24 -19.94 23.19
CA GLU A 214 16.59 -19.94 22.59
C GLU A 214 17.33 -21.30 22.61
N ASN A 215 16.77 -22.35 23.23
CA ASN A 215 17.49 -23.60 23.52
C ASN A 215 16.81 -24.92 23.07
N GLU A 216 15.90 -24.92 22.09
CA GLU A 216 15.36 -26.18 21.53
C GLU A 216 15.67 -26.33 20.03
N THR A 217 16.37 -27.42 19.69
CA THR A 217 16.60 -27.91 18.31
C THR A 217 15.32 -28.58 17.78
N ALA A 218 14.33 -27.75 17.43
CA ALA A 218 13.15 -28.02 16.60
C ALA A 218 12.56 -29.46 16.61
N VAL A 219 11.62 -29.73 17.51
CA VAL A 219 10.67 -30.86 17.40
C VAL A 219 9.33 -30.33 16.90
N TRP A 220 8.90 -30.79 15.71
CA TRP A 220 7.64 -30.39 15.08
C TRP A 220 6.49 -31.32 15.52
N LYS A 221 5.31 -30.77 15.80
CA LYS A 221 4.08 -31.54 15.98
C LYS A 221 2.98 -30.97 15.10
N THR A 222 2.38 -31.82 14.27
CA THR A 222 1.20 -31.48 13.48
C THR A 222 0.01 -31.31 14.42
N LEU A 223 -0.68 -30.18 14.33
CA LEU A 223 -2.03 -30.02 14.88
C LEU A 223 -3.00 -30.05 13.70
N ASN A 224 -3.56 -31.24 13.47
CA ASN A 224 -4.70 -31.59 12.63
C ASN A 224 -4.82 -30.92 11.24
N GLY A 225 -4.26 -31.59 10.23
CA GLY A 225 -4.61 -31.41 8.82
C GLY A 225 -4.38 -32.72 8.08
N SER A 226 -5.41 -33.24 7.41
CA SER A 226 -5.44 -34.57 6.79
C SER A 226 -4.66 -34.62 5.46
N ASN A 227 -3.75 -35.59 5.34
CA ASN A 227 -3.09 -35.94 4.09
C ASN A 227 -4.13 -36.41 3.05
N ALA A 228 -4.24 -35.73 1.91
CA ALA A 228 -4.94 -36.27 0.76
C ALA A 228 -4.15 -36.02 -0.54
N SER A 229 -3.20 -36.91 -0.82
CA SER A 229 -3.17 -37.58 -2.11
C SER A 229 -2.66 -39.01 -1.89
N SER A 230 -3.49 -39.97 -2.31
CA SER A 230 -3.16 -41.39 -2.27
C SER A 230 -2.06 -41.69 -3.28
N GLY A 231 -0.89 -42.12 -2.82
CA GLY A 231 0.05 -42.86 -3.67
C GLY A 231 1.50 -42.36 -3.78
N GLN A 232 1.87 -41.23 -3.18
CA GLN A 232 3.29 -40.83 -3.09
C GLN A 232 3.68 -40.59 -1.63
N LEU A 233 4.18 -41.65 -1.00
CA LEU A 233 4.92 -41.55 0.25
C LEU A 233 6.30 -40.94 -0.05
N PRO A 234 6.76 -39.88 0.64
CA PRO A 234 8.19 -39.66 0.80
C PRO A 234 8.69 -40.70 1.81
N TYR A 235 8.98 -41.90 1.33
CA TYR A 235 9.64 -42.96 2.08
C TYR A 235 11.12 -42.60 2.26
N ARG A 236 11.40 -41.68 3.20
CA ARG A 236 12.62 -41.57 4.03
C ARG A 236 12.59 -40.20 4.69
N GLY A 237 12.41 -40.21 6.01
CA GLY A 237 12.49 -39.01 6.83
C GLY A 237 13.86 -38.36 6.71
N HIS A 238 13.86 -37.06 6.42
CA HIS A 238 14.99 -36.19 6.72
C HIS A 238 14.97 -35.92 8.24
N THR A 239 15.39 -36.92 9.01
CA THR A 239 15.81 -36.74 10.40
C THR A 239 17.27 -37.14 10.47
N CYS A 240 18.09 -36.22 10.96
CA CYS A 240 19.47 -36.43 11.36
C CYS A 240 19.59 -37.76 12.13
N THR A 241 20.37 -38.70 11.61
CA THR A 241 20.94 -39.77 12.43
C THR A 241 22.43 -39.48 12.60
N ASN A 242 22.83 -39.19 13.83
CA ASN A 242 24.23 -39.25 14.22
C ASN A 242 24.75 -40.67 13.96
N GLY A 243 25.85 -40.76 13.21
CA GLY A 243 26.65 -41.97 13.10
C GLY A 243 28.11 -41.55 13.11
N LYS A 244 28.85 -42.07 14.10
CA LYS A 244 30.31 -41.93 14.24
C LYS A 244 31.06 -42.31 12.98
#